data_AF-A0A6A3JQS5-F1
#
_entry.id   AF-A0A6A3JQS5-F1
#
_cell.length_a   1.000
_cell.length_b   1.000
_cell.length_c   1.000
_cell.angle_alpha   90.00
_cell.angle_beta   90.00
_cell.angle_gamma   90.00
#
_symmetry.space_group_name_H-M   'P 1'
#
loop_
_entity.id
_entity.type
_entity.pdbx_description
1 polymer ?
#
loop_
_entity_poly.entity_id
_entity_poly.type
_entity_poly.pdbx_seq_one_letter_code
_entity_poly.pdbx_strand_id
1 'polypeptide(L)'
;MRRYADMMVHRLLAAAIGVGPVPNCLKNELQSRELCEHLNKRHNAAQRAGRASTNLFTVLHFQQYPTRTDAEITKIKSDGVRVELLNFGIEGMIFLCNKGGPDEAAMQFDPTQHTLALNNRKLRLFDRVRVKVYAAQTTGKNYELKLDLLDEHDKDEDIKNKGWKKAEANLLAILRG
;
A
#
# COMPACT_ATOMS: atom_id res chain seq x y z
N MET A 1 -19.99 -19.78 -1.83
CA MET A 1 -19.21 -20.55 -0.83
C MET A 1 -17.73 -20.20 -1.01
N ARG A 2 -17.00 -19.77 0.04
CA ARG A 2 -15.60 -19.27 -0.11
C ARG A 2 -14.59 -19.75 0.93
N ARG A 3 -14.99 -20.45 2.00
CA ARG A 3 -14.09 -21.00 3.02
C ARG A 3 -14.42 -22.46 3.30
N TYR A 4 -13.39 -23.30 3.36
CA TYR A 4 -13.55 -24.70 3.76
C TYR A 4 -13.95 -24.86 5.23
N ALA A 5 -13.59 -23.89 6.08
CA ALA A 5 -14.05 -23.84 7.47
C ALA A 5 -15.59 -23.80 7.56
N ASP A 6 -16.25 -22.97 6.75
CA ASP A 6 -17.73 -22.88 6.73
C ASP A 6 -18.34 -24.25 6.34
N MET A 7 -17.75 -24.96 5.36
CA MET A 7 -18.16 -26.31 4.99
C MET A 7 -18.03 -27.32 6.14
N MET A 8 -16.97 -27.23 6.95
CA MET A 8 -16.79 -28.09 8.13
C MET A 8 -17.82 -27.80 9.22
N VAL A 9 -18.12 -26.52 9.46
CA VAL A 9 -19.16 -26.12 10.42
C VAL A 9 -20.53 -26.67 10.00
N HIS A 10 -20.88 -26.58 8.72
CA HIS A 10 -22.14 -27.18 8.23
C HIS A 10 -22.20 -28.70 8.42
N ARG A 11 -21.09 -29.41 8.18
CA ARG A 11 -21.04 -30.87 8.40
C ARG A 11 -21.11 -31.24 9.88
N LEU A 12 -20.47 -30.47 10.75
CA LEU A 12 -20.58 -30.66 12.20
C LEU A 12 -22.01 -30.40 12.70
N LEU A 13 -22.64 -29.33 12.21
CA LEU A 13 -24.03 -29.03 12.54
C LEU A 13 -24.97 -30.16 12.09
N ALA A 14 -24.80 -30.66 10.86
CA ALA A 14 -25.57 -31.79 10.33
C ALA A 14 -25.40 -33.06 11.19
N ALA A 15 -24.20 -33.30 11.72
CA ALA A 15 -23.96 -34.41 12.64
C ALA A 15 -24.59 -34.20 14.02
N ALA A 16 -24.58 -32.97 14.54
CA ALA A 16 -25.20 -32.63 15.82
C ALA A 16 -26.73 -32.82 15.81
N ILE A 17 -27.38 -32.55 14.67
CA ILE A 17 -28.83 -32.78 14.48
C ILE A 17 -29.17 -34.19 14.01
N GLY A 18 -28.19 -35.08 13.85
CA GLY A 18 -28.39 -36.47 13.42
C GLY A 18 -28.74 -36.67 11.93
N VAL A 19 -28.57 -35.63 11.10
CA VAL A 19 -28.87 -35.67 9.65
C VAL A 19 -27.68 -36.20 8.83
N GLY A 20 -26.47 -36.25 9.41
CA GLY A 20 -25.30 -36.80 8.74
C GLY A 20 -24.23 -37.34 9.70
N PRO A 21 -23.20 -38.03 9.18
CA PRO A 21 -22.12 -38.55 10.01
C PRO A 21 -21.11 -37.46 10.39
N VAL A 22 -20.44 -37.62 11.54
CA VAL A 22 -19.31 -36.76 11.94
C VAL A 22 -18.16 -36.91 10.92
N PRO A 23 -17.60 -35.81 10.39
CA PRO A 23 -16.47 -35.85 9.47
C PRO A 23 -15.25 -36.54 10.09
N ASN A 24 -14.63 -37.47 9.35
CA ASN A 24 -13.48 -38.24 9.84
C ASN A 24 -12.32 -37.36 10.31
N CYS A 25 -12.05 -36.25 9.60
CA CYS A 25 -10.99 -35.30 9.93
C CYS A 25 -11.23 -34.50 11.22
N LEU A 26 -12.41 -34.63 11.84
CA LEU A 26 -12.78 -33.95 13.09
C LEU A 26 -13.06 -34.93 14.24
N LYS A 27 -12.93 -36.24 14.00
CA LYS A 27 -13.08 -37.27 15.04
C LYS A 27 -11.89 -37.33 15.99
N ASN A 28 -10.69 -37.05 15.49
CA ASN A 28 -9.45 -37.05 16.25
C ASN A 28 -8.95 -35.62 16.46
N GLU A 29 -8.56 -35.29 17.69
CA GLU A 29 -8.07 -33.95 18.05
C GLU A 29 -6.83 -33.55 17.22
N LEU A 30 -5.90 -34.49 17.03
CA LEU A 30 -4.69 -34.26 16.23
C LEU A 30 -5.01 -33.87 14.79
N GLN A 31 -5.92 -34.59 14.13
CA GLN A 31 -6.33 -34.31 12.75
C GLN A 31 -7.09 -33.00 12.62
N SER A 32 -7.91 -32.67 13.63
CA SER A 32 -8.61 -31.39 13.69
C SER A 32 -7.62 -30.22 13.80
N ARG A 33 -6.60 -30.35 14.66
CA ARG A 33 -5.54 -29.34 14.82
C ARG A 33 -4.74 -29.15 13.53
N GLU A 34 -4.33 -30.23 12.87
CA GLU A 34 -3.62 -30.18 11.58
C GLU A 34 -4.45 -29.50 10.50
N LEU A 35 -5.75 -29.80 10.44
CA LEU A 35 -6.67 -29.15 9.50
C LEU A 35 -6.76 -27.64 9.77
N CYS A 36 -6.91 -27.23 11.02
CA CYS A 36 -6.95 -25.81 11.42
C CYS A 36 -5.65 -25.08 11.04
N GLU A 37 -4.49 -25.69 11.30
CA GLU A 37 -3.19 -25.12 10.93
C GLU A 37 -3.06 -24.94 9.41
N HIS A 38 -3.47 -25.95 8.64
CA HIS A 38 -3.48 -25.88 7.18
C HIS A 38 -4.40 -24.78 6.64
N LEU A 39 -5.59 -24.62 7.22
CA LEU A 39 -6.53 -23.55 6.86
C LEU A 39 -5.95 -22.17 7.16
N ASN A 40 -5.31 -21.98 8.31
CA ASN A 40 -4.66 -20.73 8.68
C ASN A 40 -3.48 -20.41 7.75
N LYS A 41 -2.66 -21.42 7.43
CA LYS A 41 -1.56 -21.26 6.47
C LYS A 41 -2.06 -20.81 5.11
N ARG A 42 -3.13 -21.45 4.59
CA ARG A 42 -3.74 -21.08 3.30
C ARG A 42 -4.38 -19.70 3.33
N HIS A 43 -5.04 -19.34 4.43
CA HIS A 43 -5.63 -18.02 4.60
C HIS A 43 -4.56 -16.92 4.54
N ASN A 44 -3.48 -17.08 5.29
CA ASN A 44 -2.36 -16.14 5.30
C ASN A 44 -1.65 -16.08 3.94
N ALA A 45 -1.46 -17.22 3.28
CA ALA A 45 -0.88 -17.28 1.93
C ALA A 45 -1.76 -16.53 0.91
N ALA A 46 -3.08 -16.73 0.95
CA ALA A 46 -4.02 -16.03 0.07
C ALA A 46 -4.02 -14.52 0.31
N GLN A 47 -3.99 -14.07 1.58
CA GLN A 47 -3.87 -12.63 1.89
C GLN A 47 -2.57 -12.04 1.37
N ARG A 48 -1.44 -12.73 1.57
CA ARG A 48 -0.13 -12.28 1.07
C ARG A 48 -0.11 -12.19 -0.45
N ALA A 49 -0.66 -13.19 -1.14
CA ALA A 49 -0.77 -13.19 -2.59
C ALA A 49 -1.65 -12.03 -3.10
N GLY A 50 -2.79 -11.77 -2.46
CA GLY A 50 -3.67 -10.65 -2.81
C GLY A 50 -2.99 -9.29 -2.63
N ARG A 51 -2.29 -9.09 -1.50
CA ARG A 51 -1.50 -7.86 -1.26
C ARG A 51 -0.35 -7.71 -2.26
N ALA A 52 0.38 -8.79 -2.54
CA ALA A 52 1.48 -8.77 -3.51
C ALA A 52 0.99 -8.47 -4.93
N SER A 53 -0.15 -9.04 -5.33
CA SER A 53 -0.78 -8.76 -6.63
C SER A 53 -1.20 -7.30 -6.76
N THR A 54 -1.88 -6.76 -5.73
CA THR A 54 -2.29 -5.35 -5.72
C THR A 54 -1.07 -4.44 -5.81
N ASN A 55 -0.03 -4.70 -5.00
CA ASN A 55 1.21 -3.93 -5.03
C ASN A 55 1.90 -3.97 -6.41
N LEU A 56 1.96 -5.14 -7.04
CA LEU A 56 2.52 -5.29 -8.38
C LEU A 56 1.79 -4.42 -9.40
N PHE A 57 0.45 -4.48 -9.43
CA PHE A 57 -0.35 -3.69 -10.37
C PHE A 57 -0.26 -2.18 -10.08
N THR A 58 -0.21 -1.79 -8.81
CA THR A 58 0.06 -0.41 -8.40
C THR A 58 1.40 0.09 -8.97
N VAL A 59 2.47 -0.69 -8.79
CA VAL A 59 3.79 -0.34 -9.31
C VAL A 59 3.78 -0.24 -10.84
N LEU A 60 3.17 -1.21 -11.54
CA LEU A 60 3.04 -1.17 -13.00
C LEU A 60 2.26 0.06 -13.49
N HIS A 61 1.19 0.43 -12.79
CA HIS A 61 0.41 1.62 -13.10
C HIS A 61 1.27 2.89 -13.01
N PHE A 62 1.98 3.11 -11.89
CA PHE A 62 2.83 4.29 -11.71
C PHE A 62 4.14 4.25 -12.50
N GLN A 63 4.53 3.09 -13.02
CA GLN A 63 5.61 2.97 -14.00
C GLN A 63 5.21 3.54 -15.36
N GLN A 64 3.97 3.29 -15.79
CA GLN A 64 3.43 3.83 -17.05
C GLN A 64 2.95 5.28 -16.90
N TYR A 65 2.37 5.61 -15.74
CA TYR A 65 1.73 6.91 -15.47
C TYR A 65 2.24 7.55 -14.17
N PRO A 66 3.45 8.14 -14.17
CA PRO A 66 3.90 8.96 -13.05
C PRO A 66 2.94 10.13 -12.82
N THR A 67 2.44 10.27 -11.60
CA THR A 67 1.36 11.20 -11.28
C THR A 67 1.71 12.09 -10.10
N ARG A 68 1.28 13.36 -10.14
CA ARG A 68 1.32 14.29 -9.01
C ARG A 68 -0.07 14.32 -8.38
N THR A 69 -0.17 14.08 -7.08
CA THR A 69 -1.45 14.02 -6.38
C THR A 69 -1.33 14.62 -4.98
N ASP A 70 -2.47 14.98 -4.41
CA ASP A 70 -2.56 15.37 -3.01
C ASP A 70 -2.52 14.11 -2.13
N ALA A 71 -1.83 14.24 -1.00
CA ALA A 71 -1.71 13.22 0.02
C ALA A 71 -1.80 13.84 1.42
N GLU A 72 -2.13 13.03 2.40
CA GLU A 72 -2.27 13.44 3.80
C GLU A 72 -1.26 12.71 4.68
N ILE A 73 -0.61 13.43 5.60
CA ILE A 73 0.38 12.84 6.50
C ILE A 73 -0.31 11.98 7.56
N THR A 74 -0.07 10.67 7.53
CA THR A 74 -0.66 9.71 8.48
C THR A 74 0.26 9.38 9.65
N LYS A 75 1.58 9.52 9.48
CA LYS A 75 2.56 9.29 10.55
C LYS A 75 3.85 10.05 10.29
N ILE A 76 4.43 10.61 11.35
CA ILE A 76 5.71 11.30 11.28
C ILE A 76 6.78 10.45 11.98
N LYS A 77 7.95 10.35 11.36
CA LYS A 77 9.15 9.70 11.90
C LYS A 77 10.32 10.69 11.87
N SER A 78 11.42 10.29 12.50
CA SER A 78 12.66 11.07 12.50
C SER A 78 13.35 11.12 11.14
N ASP A 79 13.11 10.13 10.26
CA ASP A 79 13.74 10.00 8.94
C ASP A 79 12.83 10.44 7.78
N GLY A 80 11.56 10.75 8.06
CA GLY A 80 10.60 11.10 7.03
C GLY A 80 9.15 11.10 7.49
N VAL A 81 8.24 11.23 6.53
CA VAL A 81 6.79 11.23 6.75
C VAL A 81 6.10 10.12 5.97
N ARG A 82 5.16 9.43 6.61
CA ARG A 82 4.25 8.50 5.95
C ARG A 82 3.03 9.29 5.50
N VAL A 83 2.68 9.13 4.24
CA VAL A 83 1.56 9.81 3.60
C VAL A 83 0.59 8.80 3.00
N GLU A 84 -0.68 9.17 2.93
CA GLU A 84 -1.72 8.45 2.20
C GLU A 84 -2.20 9.30 1.02
N LEU A 85 -2.17 8.71 -0.18
CA LEU A 85 -2.66 9.36 -1.40
C LEU A 85 -4.19 9.37 -1.38
N LEU A 86 -4.81 10.54 -1.27
CA LEU A 86 -6.26 10.69 -1.09
C LEU A 86 -7.07 10.06 -2.23
N ASN A 87 -6.61 10.19 -3.47
CA ASN A 87 -7.31 9.68 -4.65
C ASN A 87 -7.08 8.18 -4.91
N PHE A 88 -6.04 7.59 -4.33
CA PHE A 88 -5.64 6.22 -4.62
C PHE A 88 -5.76 5.27 -3.42
N GLY A 89 -5.85 5.79 -2.19
CA GLY A 89 -5.86 4.98 -0.97
C GLY A 89 -4.57 4.19 -0.77
N ILE A 90 -3.44 4.71 -1.27
CA ILE A 90 -2.13 4.06 -1.19
C ILE A 90 -1.29 4.79 -0.15
N GLU A 91 -0.74 4.03 0.79
CA GLU A 91 0.24 4.53 1.74
C GLU A 91 1.65 4.48 1.16
N GLY A 92 2.44 5.52 1.43
CA GLY A 92 3.84 5.60 1.03
C GLY A 92 4.69 6.28 2.08
N MET A 93 5.99 5.95 2.10
CA MET A 93 6.97 6.62 2.95
C MET A 93 7.77 7.61 2.10
N ILE A 94 7.81 8.86 2.52
CA ILE A 94 8.68 9.88 1.95
C ILE A 94 9.88 10.01 2.89
N PHE A 95 11.05 9.67 2.38
CA PHE A 95 12.32 9.88 3.08
C PHE A 95 12.79 11.30 2.79
N LEU A 96 12.94 12.11 3.83
CA LEU A 96 13.37 13.50 3.71
C LEU A 96 14.88 13.66 3.92
N CYS A 97 15.53 12.63 4.50
CA CYS A 97 16.97 12.54 4.62
C CYS A 97 17.49 11.33 3.87
N ASN A 98 18.56 11.53 3.10
CA ASN A 98 19.40 10.42 2.66
C ASN A 98 20.40 10.11 3.78
N LYS A 99 20.59 8.83 4.13
CA LYS A 99 21.48 8.44 5.22
C LYS A 99 22.89 8.99 4.99
N GLY A 100 23.32 9.94 5.82
CA GLY A 100 24.64 10.60 5.72
C GLY A 100 24.71 11.85 4.83
N GLY A 101 23.57 12.45 4.45
CA GLY A 101 23.50 13.73 3.74
C GLY A 101 23.52 14.96 4.67
N PRO A 102 23.82 16.16 4.15
CA PRO A 102 23.83 17.41 4.91
C PRO A 102 22.46 17.81 5.50
N ASP A 103 21.38 17.20 5.02
CA ASP A 103 20.01 17.50 5.43
C ASP A 103 19.61 16.91 6.80
N GLU A 104 20.33 15.91 7.32
CA GLU A 104 20.06 15.33 8.65
C GLU A 104 20.20 16.38 9.77
N ALA A 105 21.13 17.33 9.62
CA ALA A 105 21.38 18.38 10.60
C ALA A 105 20.30 19.48 10.62
N ALA A 106 19.54 19.63 9.53
CA ALA A 106 18.49 20.65 9.40
C ALA A 106 17.10 20.16 9.84
N MET A 107 16.99 18.88 10.23
CA MET A 107 15.73 18.24 10.53
C MET A 107 15.46 18.20 12.04
N GLN A 108 14.42 18.90 12.49
CA GLN A 108 14.01 18.90 13.90
C GLN A 108 12.72 18.12 14.05
N PHE A 109 12.82 16.94 14.67
CA PHE A 109 11.67 16.08 15.00
C PHE A 109 11.23 16.29 16.45
N ASP A 110 9.96 16.64 16.64
CA ASP A 110 9.33 16.69 17.95
C ASP A 110 8.36 15.48 18.11
N PRO A 111 8.69 14.51 18.97
CA PRO A 111 7.86 13.33 19.18
C PRO A 111 6.55 13.64 19.93
N THR A 112 6.49 14.73 20.71
CA THR A 112 5.32 15.07 21.52
C THR A 112 4.24 15.76 20.70
N GLN A 113 4.66 16.65 19.79
CA GLN A 113 3.75 17.37 18.89
C GLN A 113 3.52 16.65 17.56
N HIS A 114 4.19 15.50 17.34
CA HIS A 114 4.22 14.82 16.05
C HIS A 114 4.47 15.82 14.93
N THR A 115 5.58 16.55 15.02
CA THR A 115 5.95 17.56 14.05
C THR A 115 7.36 17.38 13.58
N LEU A 116 7.57 17.73 12.32
CA LEU A 116 8.85 17.66 11.67
C LEU A 116 9.13 18.97 10.94
N ALA A 117 10.17 19.67 11.36
CA ALA A 117 10.64 20.87 10.68
C ALA A 117 11.83 20.53 9.77
N LEU A 118 11.74 20.90 8.50
CA LEU A 118 12.79 20.76 7.50
C LEU A 118 12.90 22.06 6.71
N ASN A 119 14.08 22.69 6.65
CA ASN A 119 14.36 23.84 5.78
C ASN A 119 13.26 24.91 5.76
N ASN A 120 12.77 25.30 6.94
CA ASN A 120 11.70 26.29 7.15
C ASN A 120 10.25 25.82 6.85
N ARG A 121 10.04 24.54 6.53
CA ARG A 121 8.73 23.91 6.37
C ARG A 121 8.43 23.03 7.58
N LYS A 122 7.31 23.29 8.27
CA LYS A 122 6.84 22.48 9.42
C LYS A 122 5.72 21.54 8.96
N LEU A 123 6.01 20.25 8.94
CA LEU A 123 5.05 19.19 8.62
C LEU A 123 4.43 18.67 9.92
N ARG A 124 3.09 18.59 9.95
CA ARG A 124 2.31 18.03 11.06
C ARG A 124 1.49 16.83 10.63
N LEU A 125 1.02 16.08 11.60
CA LEU A 125 0.06 15.00 11.38
C LEU A 125 -1.22 15.59 10.74
N PHE A 126 -1.75 14.91 9.73
CA PHE A 126 -2.93 15.31 8.94
C PHE A 126 -2.76 16.55 8.05
N ASP A 127 -1.54 17.08 7.92
CA ASP A 127 -1.29 18.11 6.91
C ASP A 127 -1.44 17.54 5.50
N ARG A 128 -2.08 18.32 4.63
CA ARG A 128 -2.19 18.02 3.21
C ARG A 128 -0.94 18.48 2.48
N VAL A 129 -0.33 17.56 1.74
CA VAL A 129 0.90 17.76 0.98
C VAL A 129 0.72 17.30 -0.47
N ARG A 130 1.41 17.98 -1.39
CA ARG A 130 1.51 17.52 -2.78
C ARG A 130 2.69 16.59 -2.92
N VAL A 131 2.45 15.43 -3.53
CA VAL A 131 3.47 14.39 -3.71
C VAL A 131 3.56 13.97 -5.16
N LYS A 132 4.77 13.67 -5.61
CA LYS A 132 5.02 13.02 -6.89
C LYS A 132 5.22 11.53 -6.66
N VAL A 133 4.44 10.71 -7.38
CA VAL A 133 4.44 9.26 -7.22
C VAL A 133 4.92 8.63 -8.52
N TYR A 134 5.92 7.76 -8.42
CA TYR A 134 6.52 7.10 -9.57
C TYR A 134 7.11 5.75 -9.17
N ALA A 135 7.20 4.83 -10.12
CA ALA A 135 7.93 3.58 -9.92
C ALA A 135 9.41 3.75 -10.24
N ALA A 136 10.29 3.31 -9.35
CA ALA A 136 11.73 3.28 -9.57
C ALA A 136 12.24 1.85 -9.45
N GLN A 137 13.26 1.51 -10.23
CA GLN A 137 13.93 0.21 -10.09
C GLN A 137 14.82 0.23 -8.84
N THR A 138 14.58 -0.69 -7.92
CA THR A 138 15.45 -0.97 -6.76
C THR A 138 16.47 -2.04 -7.15
N THR A 139 17.53 -2.21 -6.34
CA THR A 139 18.60 -3.21 -6.54
C THR A 139 18.05 -4.54 -7.07
N GLY A 140 18.46 -4.90 -8.30
CA GLY A 140 17.95 -6.06 -9.04
C GLY A 140 16.92 -5.71 -10.12
N LYS A 141 15.89 -6.56 -10.28
CA LYS A 141 14.80 -6.38 -11.27
C LYS A 141 13.47 -5.93 -10.63
N ASN A 142 13.48 -5.60 -9.34
CA ASN A 142 12.27 -5.21 -8.63
C ASN A 142 12.02 -3.72 -8.81
N TYR A 143 10.77 -3.37 -9.11
CA TYR A 143 10.30 -2.00 -9.10
C TYR A 143 9.60 -1.71 -7.77
N GLU A 144 9.86 -0.53 -7.23
CA GLU A 144 9.31 -0.06 -5.97
C GLU A 144 8.66 1.31 -6.19
N LEU A 145 7.55 1.54 -5.49
CA LEU A 145 6.85 2.81 -5.52
C LEU A 145 7.64 3.83 -4.68
N LYS A 146 8.06 4.93 -5.29
CA LYS A 146 8.71 6.06 -4.62
C LYS A 146 7.80 7.27 -4.62
N LEU A 147 7.87 8.01 -3.52
CA LEU A 147 7.10 9.21 -3.28
C LEU A 147 8.06 10.32 -2.89
N ASP A 148 7.99 11.44 -3.61
CA ASP A 148 8.76 12.64 -3.32
C ASP A 148 7.80 13.77 -2.93
N LEU A 149 8.18 14.54 -1.91
CA LEU A 149 7.46 15.74 -1.52
C LEU A 149 7.71 16.84 -2.56
N LEU A 150 6.64 17.51 -3.00
CA LEU A 150 6.74 18.67 -3.88
C LEU A 150 6.65 19.97 -3.07
N ASP A 151 7.37 20.98 -3.53
CA ASP A 151 7.31 22.33 -2.95
C ASP A 151 6.09 23.11 -3.47
N GLU A 152 5.59 24.03 -2.64
CA GLU A 152 4.40 24.81 -2.97
C GLU A 152 4.58 25.74 -4.19
N HIS A 153 5.83 25.98 -4.60
CA HIS A 153 6.19 26.76 -5.78
C HIS A 153 6.10 25.98 -7.11
N ASP A 154 5.91 24.66 -7.10
CA ASP A 154 5.72 23.84 -8.31
C ASP A 154 4.29 23.92 -8.89
N LYS A 155 3.51 24.95 -8.54
CA LYS A 155 2.11 25.08 -8.96
C LYS A 155 1.95 25.41 -10.46
N ASP A 156 3.00 25.89 -11.15
CA ASP A 156 2.81 26.61 -12.43
C ASP A 156 3.44 26.00 -13.69
N GLU A 157 4.22 24.91 -13.63
CA GLU A 157 4.81 24.34 -14.87
C GLU A 157 3.92 23.33 -15.63
N ASP A 158 2.87 22.78 -15.00
CA ASP A 158 2.18 21.59 -15.52
C ASP A 158 1.10 21.84 -16.59
N ILE A 159 0.67 23.07 -16.83
CA ILE A 159 -0.18 23.35 -18.01
C ILE A 159 0.61 23.10 -19.33
N LYS A 160 1.96 23.06 -19.28
CA LYS A 160 2.81 22.98 -20.48
C LYS A 160 3.53 21.64 -20.69
N ASN A 161 3.43 20.67 -19.80
CA ASN A 161 4.23 19.44 -19.95
C ASN A 161 3.60 18.47 -20.98
N LYS A 162 4.18 18.36 -22.19
CA LYS A 162 3.65 17.56 -23.31
C LYS A 162 3.48 16.06 -23.01
N GLY A 163 4.06 15.54 -21.93
CA GLY A 163 4.01 14.12 -21.56
C GLY A 163 2.64 13.64 -21.06
N TRP A 164 1.96 14.43 -20.23
CA TRP A 164 0.66 14.02 -19.65
C TRP A 164 -0.45 13.98 -20.72
N LYS A 165 -0.49 14.98 -21.61
CA LYS A 165 -1.42 15.01 -22.74
C LYS A 165 -1.24 13.81 -23.69
N LYS A 166 -0.02 13.32 -23.87
CA LYS A 166 0.26 12.15 -24.72
C LYS A 166 -0.19 10.85 -24.06
N ALA A 167 0.00 10.71 -22.75
CA ALA A 167 -0.47 9.56 -21.99
C ALA A 167 -2.00 9.53 -21.89
N GLU A 168 -2.64 10.68 -21.66
CA GLU A 168 -4.10 10.84 -21.65
C GLU A 168 -4.73 10.57 -23.02
N ALA A 169 -4.11 11.07 -24.10
CA ALA A 169 -4.54 10.77 -25.46
C ALA A 169 -4.44 9.28 -25.82
N ASN A 170 -3.40 8.58 -25.36
CA ASN A 170 -3.26 7.14 -25.54
C ASN A 170 -4.32 6.35 -24.75
N LEU A 171 -4.63 6.77 -23.53
CA LEU A 171 -5.71 6.17 -22.72
C LEU A 171 -7.08 6.35 -23.36
N LEU A 172 -7.38 7.56 -23.86
CA LEU A 172 -8.63 7.84 -24.57
C LEU A 172 -8.74 7.07 -25.89
N ALA A 173 -7.63 6.82 -26.57
CA ALA A 173 -7.60 6.00 -27.79
C ALA A 173 -7.88 4.51 -27.50
N ILE A 174 -7.38 3.99 -26.37
CA ILE A 174 -7.61 2.60 -25.94
C ILE A 174 -9.06 2.40 -25.45
N LEU A 175 -9.67 3.40 -24.80
CA LEU A 175 -11.04 3.30 -24.27
C LEU A 175 -12.13 3.51 -25.32
N ARG A 176 -11.79 4.06 -26.50
CA ARG A 176 -12.73 4.32 -27.61
C ARG A 176 -12.63 3.29 -28.76
N GLY A 177 -11.67 2.38 -28.71
CA GLY A 177 -11.55 1.23 -29.63
C GLY A 177 -12.11 -0.04 -29.00
#